data_AF-A0A9P0ARG4-F1
#
_entry.id   AF-A0A9P0ARG4-F1
#
_cell.length_a   1.000
_cell.length_b   1.000
_cell.length_c   1.000
_cell.angle_alpha   90.00
_cell.angle_beta   90.00
_cell.angle_gamma   90.00
#
_symmetry.space_group_name_H-M   'P 1'
#
loop_
_entity.id
_entity.type
_entity.pdbx_description
1 polymer ?
#
loop_
_entity_poly.entity_id
_entity_poly.type
_entity_poly.pdbx_seq_one_letter_code
_entity_poly.pdbx_strand_id
1 'polypeptide(L)'
;MLNSKRLVYEDYNIPCQQMATYLLGKILVRKLENNQILKGKIVETECYLGGEDKASHSYNNKKTPRNEPMFMSPGTCYVYMTYGMYYCLNISSQEPGAAVLIRAVEPLEGVNIMKQFRLEKKKKIINKSQELCNGPSKLCISFNISKENNKVDFCNNNNLWIEDPDHEEEFKVLKTARIGIASAGEECAGKKLRFYLMGNTSGIDINHKHDRKVRRTEPKSQDVYLRLLVKLYRYLARRTDAKFNKIILKRLFMSRIYRPPISLARIVRLMKKPGREGLTAVVVGTVTDDSRIFECPKLSICALRVSQSARARILKAGGEILTFDQLALKAPTGSKTVLLQGRRNARESVKHFGLAPGVPHSNSKPLIRSKGRKYEKARGRRPSCGYKK
;
A
#
# COMPACT_ATOMS: atom_id res chain seq x y z
N MET A 1 5.96 7.05 -50.99
CA MET A 1 4.72 7.72 -50.53
C MET A 1 4.77 7.76 -49.01
N LEU A 2 4.96 8.93 -48.42
CA LEU A 2 4.94 9.11 -46.96
C LEU A 2 3.54 8.74 -46.44
N ASN A 3 3.47 7.91 -45.39
CA ASN A 3 2.26 7.39 -44.76
C ASN A 3 1.21 8.49 -44.56
N SER A 4 0.07 8.40 -45.27
CA SER A 4 -1.03 9.38 -45.24
C SER A 4 -1.80 9.48 -43.92
N LYS A 5 -1.31 8.81 -42.86
CA LYS A 5 -1.94 8.74 -41.53
C LYS A 5 -1.13 9.41 -40.44
N ARG A 6 0.12 9.80 -40.70
CA ARG A 6 0.96 10.42 -39.67
C ARG A 6 0.46 11.84 -39.37
N LEU A 7 0.37 12.18 -38.09
CA LEU A 7 0.06 13.54 -37.66
C LEU A 7 1.19 14.51 -38.06
N VAL A 8 0.80 15.68 -38.55
CA VAL A 8 1.67 16.75 -39.03
C VAL A 8 1.79 17.87 -38.00
N TYR A 9 2.57 18.90 -38.31
CA TYR A 9 2.83 20.01 -37.39
C TYR A 9 1.56 20.69 -36.90
N GLU A 10 0.59 20.90 -37.79
CA GLU A 10 -0.69 21.55 -37.53
C GLU A 10 -1.52 20.80 -36.47
N ASP A 11 -1.41 19.47 -36.41
CA ASP A 11 -2.07 18.64 -35.40
C ASP A 11 -1.55 18.88 -33.97
N TYR A 12 -0.28 19.28 -33.85
CA TYR A 12 0.36 19.58 -32.57
C TYR A 12 0.36 21.07 -32.23
N ASN A 13 0.31 21.94 -33.24
CA ASN A 13 0.30 23.40 -33.08
C ASN A 13 -1.09 23.95 -32.72
N ILE A 14 -1.70 23.35 -31.69
CA ILE A 14 -2.98 23.75 -31.11
C ILE A 14 -2.83 23.89 -29.58
N PRO A 15 -3.77 24.57 -28.90
CA PRO A 15 -3.70 24.76 -27.45
C PRO A 15 -3.58 23.44 -26.67
N CYS A 16 -2.77 23.40 -25.59
CA CYS A 16 -2.44 22.17 -24.85
C CYS A 16 -3.66 21.34 -24.43
N GLN A 17 -4.73 21.99 -23.96
CA GLN A 17 -5.94 21.28 -23.55
C GLN A 17 -6.68 20.65 -24.73
N GLN A 18 -6.69 21.34 -25.88
CA GLN A 18 -7.26 20.82 -27.10
C GLN A 18 -6.43 19.65 -27.61
N MET A 19 -5.10 19.80 -27.64
CA MET A 19 -4.17 18.72 -28.00
C MET A 19 -4.34 17.49 -27.11
N ALA A 20 -4.51 17.67 -25.79
CA ALA A 20 -4.69 16.55 -24.87
C ALA A 20 -5.94 15.71 -25.17
N THR A 21 -6.99 16.35 -25.65
CA THR A 21 -8.24 15.67 -26.04
C THR A 21 -8.11 15.10 -27.45
N TYR A 22 -7.50 15.85 -28.38
CA TYR A 22 -7.26 15.44 -29.76
C TYR A 22 -6.41 14.18 -29.89
N LEU A 23 -5.41 14.03 -29.03
CA LEU A 23 -4.53 12.86 -29.00
C LEU A 23 -5.22 11.57 -28.51
N LEU A 24 -6.37 11.65 -27.83
CA LEU A 24 -7.10 10.45 -27.42
C LEU A 24 -7.65 9.73 -28.66
N GLY A 25 -7.51 8.41 -28.69
CA GLY A 25 -7.90 7.58 -29.83
C GLY A 25 -6.83 7.47 -30.94
N LYS A 26 -5.85 8.38 -30.99
CA LYS A 26 -4.72 8.30 -31.93
C LYS A 26 -3.77 7.17 -31.57
N ILE A 27 -2.96 6.72 -32.53
CA ILE A 27 -2.07 5.57 -32.38
C ILE A 27 -0.63 6.02 -32.16
N LEU A 28 -0.07 5.71 -30.99
CA LEU A 28 1.37 5.86 -30.75
C LEU A 28 2.11 4.69 -31.40
N VAL A 29 3.10 5.02 -32.24
CA VAL A 29 3.89 4.02 -32.96
C VAL A 29 5.37 4.14 -32.65
N ARG A 30 5.99 3.00 -32.31
CA ARG A 30 7.44 2.87 -32.14
C ARG A 30 7.96 1.80 -33.09
N LYS A 31 8.94 2.17 -33.92
CA LYS A 31 9.75 1.23 -34.69
C LYS A 31 11.07 0.98 -33.96
N LEU A 32 11.35 -0.27 -33.64
CA LEU A 32 12.60 -0.71 -33.03
C LEU A 32 13.70 -0.89 -34.08
N GLU A 33 14.96 -0.95 -33.64
CA GLU A 33 16.13 -1.09 -34.53
C GLU A 33 16.09 -2.37 -35.37
N ASN A 34 15.50 -3.44 -34.84
CA ASN A 34 15.27 -4.70 -35.54
C ASN A 34 14.03 -4.69 -36.47
N ASN A 35 13.52 -3.50 -36.81
CA ASN A 35 12.32 -3.25 -37.62
C ASN A 35 10.99 -3.75 -37.04
N GLN A 36 10.95 -4.25 -35.79
CA GLN A 36 9.69 -4.59 -35.14
C GLN A 36 8.89 -3.33 -34.80
N ILE A 37 7.56 -3.41 -34.99
CA ILE A 37 6.64 -2.31 -34.74
C ILE A 37 5.86 -2.57 -33.44
N LEU A 38 5.75 -1.53 -32.62
CA LEU A 38 4.91 -1.50 -31.42
C LEU A 38 3.86 -0.40 -31.62
N LYS A 39 2.57 -0.75 -31.49
CA LYS A 39 1.46 0.21 -31.59
C LYS A 39 0.59 0.19 -30.35
N GLY A 40 0.06 1.35 -29.98
CA GLY A 40 -0.97 1.43 -28.96
C GLY A 40 -1.84 2.67 -29.10
N LYS A 41 -3.15 2.48 -28.94
CA LYS A 41 -4.14 3.56 -28.94
C LYS A 41 -4.00 4.40 -27.68
N ILE A 42 -3.89 5.72 -27.80
CA ILE A 42 -3.78 6.62 -26.63
C ILE A 42 -5.15 6.71 -25.95
N VAL A 43 -5.20 6.33 -24.68
CA VAL A 43 -6.46 6.23 -23.92
C VAL A 43 -6.54 7.15 -22.71
N GLU A 44 -5.41 7.74 -22.31
CA GLU A 44 -5.31 8.64 -21.17
C GLU A 44 -4.19 9.65 -21.37
N THR A 45 -4.50 10.93 -21.17
CA THR A 45 -3.58 12.07 -21.28
C THR A 45 -3.71 13.01 -20.09
N GLU A 46 -2.63 13.73 -19.77
CA GLU A 46 -2.65 14.85 -18.82
C GLU A 46 -2.03 16.09 -19.47
N CYS A 47 -2.70 17.25 -19.44
CA CYS A 47 -2.14 18.51 -19.91
C CYS A 47 -1.45 19.28 -18.78
N TYR A 48 -0.32 19.89 -19.11
CA TYR A 48 0.45 20.81 -18.25
C TYR A 48 0.55 22.16 -18.96
N LEU A 49 -0.03 23.21 -18.36
CA LEU A 49 -0.30 24.50 -19.02
C LEU A 49 0.89 25.47 -19.05
N GLY A 50 2.12 24.98 -18.92
CA GLY A 50 3.29 25.85 -18.96
C GLY A 50 3.48 26.68 -17.69
N GLY A 51 3.80 27.97 -17.86
CA GLY A 51 4.22 28.88 -16.79
C GLY A 51 3.21 29.12 -15.67
N GLU A 52 1.91 29.00 -15.97
CA GLU A 52 0.83 29.24 -15.00
C GLU A 52 0.51 28.02 -14.13
N ASP A 53 1.07 26.86 -14.45
CA ASP A 53 0.75 25.59 -13.82
C ASP A 53 1.82 25.17 -12.82
N LYS A 54 1.52 25.28 -11.53
CA LYS A 54 2.41 24.89 -10.42
C LYS A 54 2.87 23.43 -10.48
N ALA A 55 2.10 22.55 -11.14
CA ALA A 55 2.48 21.15 -11.32
C ALA A 55 3.37 20.92 -12.56
N SER A 56 3.54 21.92 -13.43
CA SER A 56 4.36 21.82 -14.64
C SER A 56 5.85 21.98 -14.33
N HIS A 57 6.69 21.29 -15.10
CA HIS A 57 8.15 21.47 -15.04
C HIS A 57 8.60 22.86 -15.52
N SER A 58 7.76 23.57 -16.25
CA SER A 58 8.00 24.92 -16.78
C SER A 58 7.30 26.01 -15.97
N TYR A 59 6.79 25.70 -14.76
CA TYR A 59 6.18 26.68 -13.87
C TYR A 59 7.04 27.95 -13.72
N ASN A 60 6.40 29.12 -13.71
CA ASN A 60 7.03 30.44 -13.80
C ASN A 60 7.87 30.65 -15.07
N ASN A 61 7.48 30.01 -16.18
CA ASN A 61 8.19 30.04 -17.46
C ASN A 61 9.66 29.62 -17.34
N LYS A 62 9.98 28.79 -16.35
CA LYS A 62 11.36 28.38 -16.06
C LYS A 62 11.87 27.48 -17.16
N LYS A 63 12.87 27.93 -17.92
CA LYS A 63 13.59 27.12 -18.93
C LYS A 63 14.88 26.56 -18.35
N THR A 64 15.09 25.26 -18.51
CA THR A 64 16.27 24.51 -18.06
C THR A 64 16.68 23.52 -19.14
N PRO A 65 17.92 23.02 -19.16
CA PRO A 65 18.33 21.99 -20.12
C PRO A 65 17.46 20.72 -20.08
N ARG A 66 16.79 20.46 -18.94
CA ARG A 66 15.93 19.30 -18.75
C ARG A 66 14.58 19.46 -19.46
N ASN A 67 13.91 20.60 -19.29
CA ASN A 67 12.57 20.85 -19.82
C ASN A 67 12.57 21.67 -21.12
N GLU A 68 13.75 21.96 -21.66
CA GLU A 68 13.95 22.60 -22.97
C GLU A 68 13.03 22.05 -24.08
N PRO A 69 12.77 20.72 -24.19
CA PRO A 69 11.87 20.21 -25.23
C PRO A 69 10.43 20.76 -25.14
N MET A 70 9.97 21.16 -23.95
CA MET A 70 8.66 21.81 -23.78
C MET A 70 8.60 23.22 -24.41
N PHE A 71 9.75 23.83 -24.68
CA PHE A 71 9.89 25.15 -25.33
C PHE A 71 10.36 25.04 -26.79
N MET A 72 10.48 23.83 -27.32
CA MET A 72 10.80 23.58 -28.73
C MET A 72 9.50 23.58 -29.56
N SER A 73 9.63 23.38 -30.88
CA SER A 73 8.50 23.35 -31.81
C SER A 73 7.38 22.40 -31.33
N PRO A 74 6.09 22.73 -31.49
CA PRO A 74 4.99 21.81 -31.27
C PRO A 74 5.24 20.43 -31.90
N GLY A 75 4.88 19.36 -31.19
CA GLY A 75 5.17 17.99 -31.62
C GLY A 75 6.56 17.48 -31.23
N THR A 76 7.32 18.24 -30.42
CA THR A 76 8.60 17.77 -29.88
C THR A 76 8.38 16.85 -28.69
N CYS A 77 9.03 15.69 -28.73
CA CYS A 77 9.06 14.68 -27.68
C CYS A 77 9.83 15.18 -26.45
N TYR A 78 9.14 15.23 -25.30
CA TYR A 78 9.74 15.48 -24.01
C TYR A 78 9.73 14.22 -23.14
N VAL A 79 10.90 13.57 -23.04
CA VAL A 79 11.14 12.41 -22.17
C VAL A 79 11.98 12.82 -20.97
N TYR A 80 11.44 12.58 -19.77
CA TYR A 80 12.14 12.88 -18.52
C TYR A 80 12.14 11.71 -17.55
N MET A 81 13.16 11.66 -16.69
CA MET A 81 13.28 10.64 -15.65
C MET A 81 12.46 11.00 -14.41
N THR A 82 11.66 10.06 -13.93
CA THR A 82 10.88 10.12 -12.69
C THR A 82 11.29 9.00 -11.73
N TYR A 83 11.20 9.27 -10.42
CA TYR A 83 11.60 8.35 -9.34
C TYR A 83 13.01 7.72 -9.51
N GLY A 84 13.93 8.42 -10.18
CA GLY A 84 15.32 8.02 -10.37
C GLY A 84 15.57 6.82 -11.30
N MET A 85 14.53 6.22 -11.89
CA MET A 85 14.70 4.97 -12.67
C MET A 85 13.69 4.77 -13.81
N TYR A 86 12.66 5.61 -13.91
CA TYR A 86 11.58 5.47 -14.89
C TYR A 86 11.49 6.70 -15.79
N TYR A 87 10.89 6.55 -16.97
CA TYR A 87 10.64 7.66 -17.88
C TYR A 87 9.15 8.00 -17.96
N CYS A 88 8.86 9.20 -18.45
CA CYS A 88 7.54 9.66 -18.88
C CYS A 88 7.68 10.30 -20.26
N LEU A 89 6.67 10.14 -21.11
CA LEU A 89 6.63 10.67 -22.49
C LEU A 89 5.60 11.79 -22.59
N ASN A 90 6.04 12.98 -23.02
CA ASN A 90 5.19 14.15 -23.21
C ASN A 90 5.45 14.73 -24.60
N ILE A 91 4.56 15.59 -25.06
CA ILE A 91 4.63 16.25 -26.37
C ILE A 91 4.40 17.75 -26.16
N SER A 92 5.28 18.60 -26.69
CA SER A 92 5.11 20.06 -26.65
C SER A 92 3.89 20.50 -27.48
N SER A 93 3.13 21.46 -26.97
CA SER A 93 1.99 22.08 -27.66
C SER A 93 2.34 23.47 -28.20
N GLN A 94 1.33 24.19 -28.69
CA GLN A 94 1.45 25.57 -29.18
C GLN A 94 2.04 26.55 -28.15
N GLU A 95 1.61 26.45 -26.89
CA GLU A 95 2.02 27.40 -25.86
C GLU A 95 3.45 27.09 -25.34
N PRO A 96 4.34 28.09 -25.24
CA PRO A 96 5.70 27.87 -24.76
C PRO A 96 5.75 27.22 -23.37
N GLY A 97 6.45 26.09 -23.27
CA GLY A 97 6.59 25.37 -22.01
C GLY A 97 5.38 24.49 -21.66
N ALA A 98 4.31 24.48 -22.44
CA ALA A 98 3.17 23.58 -22.23
C ALA A 98 3.42 22.23 -22.92
N ALA A 99 2.87 21.16 -22.32
CA ALA A 99 3.02 19.82 -22.87
C ALA A 99 1.89 18.89 -22.42
N VAL A 100 1.63 17.87 -23.25
CA VAL A 100 0.69 16.79 -22.93
C VAL A 100 1.48 15.53 -22.60
N LEU A 101 1.27 14.98 -21.42
CA LEU A 101 1.75 13.67 -21.00
C LEU A 101 0.86 12.59 -21.62
N ILE A 102 1.47 11.62 -22.32
CA ILE A 102 0.79 10.37 -22.67
C ILE A 102 0.86 9.45 -21.46
N ARG A 103 -0.29 9.23 -20.84
CA ARG A 103 -0.35 8.56 -19.54
C ARG A 103 -0.65 7.07 -19.68
N ALA A 104 -1.51 6.69 -20.62
CA ALA A 104 -1.76 5.30 -20.92
C ALA A 104 -2.09 5.07 -22.40
N VAL A 105 -1.72 3.90 -22.88
CA VAL A 105 -2.13 3.38 -24.19
C VAL A 105 -2.73 1.99 -24.05
N GLU A 106 -3.69 1.65 -24.90
CA GLU A 106 -4.17 0.30 -25.14
C GLU A 106 -3.26 -0.37 -26.17
N PRO A 107 -2.53 -1.44 -25.81
CA PRO A 107 -1.63 -2.12 -26.75
C PRO A 107 -2.39 -2.75 -27.92
N LEU A 108 -1.93 -2.48 -29.16
CA LEU A 108 -2.52 -3.02 -30.39
C LEU A 108 -1.58 -4.00 -31.10
N GLU A 109 -0.31 -3.61 -31.27
CA GLU A 109 0.70 -4.40 -32.01
C GLU A 109 1.98 -4.54 -31.17
N GLY A 110 2.68 -5.67 -31.31
CA GLY A 110 3.93 -5.90 -30.58
C GLY A 110 3.77 -6.26 -29.09
N VAL A 111 2.58 -6.67 -28.67
CA VAL A 111 2.23 -6.94 -27.25
C VAL A 111 3.17 -7.94 -26.57
N ASN A 112 3.64 -8.96 -27.29
CA ASN A 112 4.58 -9.94 -26.73
C ASN A 112 5.96 -9.33 -26.42
N ILE A 113 6.43 -8.43 -27.28
CA ILE A 113 7.68 -7.69 -27.09
C ILE A 113 7.53 -6.72 -25.89
N MET A 114 6.38 -6.02 -25.81
CA MET A 114 6.07 -5.16 -24.65
C MET A 114 6.11 -5.95 -23.33
N LYS A 115 5.55 -7.17 -23.30
CA LYS A 115 5.61 -8.06 -22.12
C LYS A 115 7.05 -8.41 -21.75
N GLN A 116 7.90 -8.68 -22.75
CA GLN A 116 9.31 -9.01 -22.53
C GLN A 116 10.07 -7.85 -21.87
N PHE A 117 9.98 -6.63 -22.42
CA PHE A 117 10.63 -5.46 -21.81
C PHE A 117 10.17 -5.20 -20.37
N ARG A 118 8.88 -5.43 -20.09
CA ARG A 118 8.33 -5.31 -18.74
C ARG A 118 8.86 -6.38 -17.78
N LEU A 119 9.06 -7.61 -18.27
CA LEU A 119 9.61 -8.72 -17.50
C LEU A 119 11.08 -8.47 -17.14
N GLU A 120 11.89 -8.04 -18.10
CA GLU A 120 13.32 -7.75 -17.92
C GLU A 120 13.55 -6.67 -16.84
N LYS A 121 12.73 -5.61 -16.84
CA LYS A 121 12.87 -4.51 -15.87
C LYS A 121 12.35 -4.83 -14.47
N LYS A 122 11.29 -5.64 -14.32
CA LYS A 122 10.60 -5.85 -13.02
C LYS A 122 10.55 -7.29 -12.50
N LYS A 123 11.06 -8.28 -13.23
CA LYS A 123 10.98 -9.72 -12.90
C LYS A 123 9.57 -10.16 -12.46
N LYS A 124 8.52 -9.54 -13.02
CA LYS A 124 7.11 -9.81 -12.71
C LYS A 124 6.42 -10.29 -13.98
N ILE A 125 5.78 -11.45 -13.91
CA ILE A 125 4.93 -11.97 -14.98
C ILE A 125 3.65 -11.12 -15.03
N ILE A 126 3.32 -10.61 -16.22
CA ILE A 126 2.13 -9.78 -16.46
C ILE A 126 1.06 -10.65 -17.11
N ASN A 127 0.00 -10.97 -16.36
CA ASN A 127 -1.07 -11.85 -16.82
C ASN A 127 -2.19 -11.09 -17.55
N LYS A 128 -2.34 -9.78 -17.34
CA LYS A 128 -3.39 -8.96 -17.95
C LYS A 128 -2.78 -7.95 -18.92
N SER A 129 -3.27 -7.92 -20.17
CA SER A 129 -2.78 -6.98 -21.20
C SER A 129 -2.88 -5.52 -20.75
N GLN A 130 -3.96 -5.17 -20.05
CA GLN A 130 -4.19 -3.84 -19.48
C GLN A 130 -3.06 -3.36 -18.55
N GLU A 131 -2.34 -4.26 -17.85
CA GLU A 131 -1.24 -3.87 -16.95
C GLU A 131 0.05 -3.43 -17.68
N LEU A 132 0.12 -3.61 -19.01
CA LEU A 132 1.31 -3.32 -19.80
C LEU A 132 1.55 -1.82 -19.94
N CYS A 133 0.50 -1.07 -20.26
CA CYS A 133 0.63 0.32 -20.69
C CYS A 133 -0.30 1.28 -19.93
N ASN A 134 -0.87 0.83 -18.81
CA ASN A 134 -1.76 1.62 -17.96
C ASN A 134 -1.02 2.58 -17.02
N GLY A 135 -0.05 3.33 -17.52
CA GLY A 135 0.65 4.33 -16.71
C GLY A 135 1.90 4.81 -17.41
N PRO A 136 2.34 6.06 -17.15
CA PRO A 136 3.25 6.77 -18.04
C PRO A 136 4.61 6.06 -18.11
N SER A 137 5.10 5.59 -16.97
CA SER A 137 6.33 4.80 -16.90
C SER A 137 6.19 3.37 -17.38
N LYS A 138 5.00 2.77 -17.30
CA LYS A 138 4.79 1.41 -17.83
C LYS A 138 4.77 1.43 -19.34
N LEU A 139 4.06 2.41 -19.93
CA LEU A 139 4.07 2.72 -21.35
C LEU A 139 5.50 2.90 -21.85
N CYS A 140 6.31 3.76 -21.21
CA CYS A 140 7.69 3.97 -21.66
C CYS A 140 8.52 2.69 -21.64
N ILE A 141 8.38 1.83 -20.62
CA ILE A 141 9.07 0.53 -20.60
C ILE A 141 8.57 -0.38 -21.74
N SER A 142 7.25 -0.48 -21.91
CA SER A 142 6.63 -1.34 -22.92
C SER A 142 6.99 -0.93 -24.35
N PHE A 143 7.17 0.37 -24.60
CA PHE A 143 7.58 0.91 -25.91
C PHE A 143 9.10 1.07 -26.03
N ASN A 144 9.88 0.62 -25.05
CA ASN A 144 11.33 0.83 -24.96
C ASN A 144 11.76 2.29 -25.23
N ILE A 145 11.06 3.22 -24.57
CA ILE A 145 11.34 4.65 -24.61
C ILE A 145 12.28 5.01 -23.48
N SER A 146 13.41 5.62 -23.86
CA SER A 146 14.50 6.03 -22.98
C SER A 146 14.77 7.53 -23.11
N LYS A 147 15.78 8.04 -22.40
CA LYS A 147 16.24 9.43 -22.53
C LYS A 147 16.72 9.75 -23.97
N GLU A 148 17.14 8.75 -24.74
CA GLU A 148 17.62 8.91 -26.13
C GLU A 148 16.49 9.35 -27.07
N ASN A 149 15.23 9.10 -26.70
CA ASN A 149 14.08 9.55 -27.47
C ASN A 149 13.66 10.99 -27.15
N ASN A 150 14.36 11.67 -26.24
CA ASN A 150 14.06 13.07 -25.91
C ASN A 150 14.45 13.99 -27.07
N LYS A 151 13.72 15.10 -27.26
CA LYS A 151 13.89 16.07 -28.36
C LYS A 151 13.60 15.53 -29.77
N VAL A 152 13.06 14.33 -29.88
CA VAL A 152 12.61 13.77 -31.16
C VAL A 152 11.38 14.55 -31.67
N ASP A 153 11.40 14.95 -32.94
CA ASP A 153 10.23 15.53 -33.62
C ASP A 153 9.29 14.42 -34.11
N PHE A 154 8.05 14.38 -33.59
CA PHE A 154 7.06 13.37 -33.97
C PHE A 154 6.63 13.44 -35.44
N CYS A 155 6.76 14.59 -36.10
CA CYS A 155 6.34 14.77 -37.49
C CYS A 155 7.31 14.06 -38.45
N ASN A 156 8.61 14.23 -38.21
CA ASN A 156 9.66 13.84 -39.16
C ASN A 156 10.46 12.59 -38.73
N ASN A 157 10.22 12.02 -37.55
CA ASN A 157 11.00 10.87 -37.06
C ASN A 157 10.51 9.52 -37.60
N ASN A 158 11.42 8.67 -38.05
CA ASN A 158 11.08 7.34 -38.61
C ASN A 158 10.90 6.23 -37.56
N ASN A 159 11.21 6.51 -36.29
CA ASN A 159 11.28 5.51 -35.24
C ASN A 159 10.25 5.74 -34.11
N LEU A 160 9.68 6.94 -33.98
CA LEU A 160 8.64 7.28 -33.00
C LEU A 160 7.73 8.37 -33.57
N TRP A 161 6.45 8.07 -33.80
CA TRP A 161 5.47 9.01 -34.32
C TRP A 161 4.06 8.71 -33.78
N ILE A 162 3.09 9.57 -34.10
CA ILE A 162 1.67 9.33 -33.87
C ILE A 162 0.94 9.35 -35.21
N GLU A 163 -0.01 8.45 -35.38
CA GLU A 163 -0.85 8.35 -36.58
C GLU A 163 -2.34 8.27 -36.23
N ASP A 164 -3.16 8.64 -37.20
CA ASP A 164 -4.60 8.43 -37.16
C ASP A 164 -4.95 6.94 -37.13
N PRO A 165 -6.01 6.54 -36.40
CA PRO A 165 -6.49 5.18 -36.42
C PRO A 165 -7.02 4.80 -37.80
N ASP A 166 -7.10 3.50 -38.08
CA ASP A 166 -7.64 3.00 -39.36
C ASP A 166 -9.14 3.30 -39.53
N HIS A 167 -9.86 3.44 -38.42
CA HIS A 167 -11.29 3.73 -38.36
C HIS A 167 -11.55 4.80 -37.31
N GLU A 168 -12.44 5.75 -37.63
CA GLU A 168 -12.95 6.68 -36.63
C GLU A 168 -13.89 5.93 -35.68
N GLU A 169 -13.56 5.97 -34.39
CA GLU A 169 -14.40 5.45 -33.32
C GLU A 169 -14.98 6.62 -32.53
N GLU A 170 -16.29 6.63 -32.30
CA GLU A 170 -16.88 7.55 -31.33
C GLU A 170 -16.61 7.07 -29.91
N PHE A 171 -15.98 7.93 -29.10
CA PHE A 171 -15.71 7.65 -27.70
C PHE A 171 -16.13 8.81 -26.80
N LYS A 172 -16.60 8.48 -25.61
CA LYS A 172 -16.91 9.47 -24.57
C LYS A 172 -15.65 9.80 -23.76
N VAL A 173 -15.19 11.04 -23.84
CA VAL A 173 -14.06 11.53 -23.05
C VAL A 173 -14.53 12.00 -21.66
N LEU A 174 -13.85 11.56 -20.60
CA LEU A 174 -14.05 12.04 -19.24
C LEU A 174 -12.91 12.97 -18.82
N LYS A 175 -13.26 14.03 -18.08
CA LYS A 175 -12.33 15.05 -17.59
C LYS A 175 -12.25 15.02 -16.07
N THR A 176 -11.06 14.77 -15.51
CA THR A 176 -10.83 14.62 -14.05
C THR A 176 -9.58 15.36 -13.59
N ALA A 177 -9.38 15.42 -12.26
CA ALA A 177 -8.16 15.94 -11.66
C ALA A 177 -6.94 15.07 -12.01
N ARG A 178 -5.77 15.69 -12.16
CA ARG A 178 -4.51 15.00 -12.45
C ARG A 178 -4.02 14.21 -11.24
N ILE A 179 -3.35 13.09 -11.48
CA ILE A 179 -2.91 12.19 -10.40
C ILE A 179 -1.49 12.54 -9.94
N GLY A 180 -1.30 12.60 -8.62
CA GLY A 180 0.04 12.66 -8.02
C GLY A 180 0.62 14.07 -7.90
N ILE A 181 -0.20 15.11 -8.09
CA ILE A 181 0.22 16.52 -8.04
C ILE A 181 -0.26 17.26 -6.78
N ALA A 182 -0.63 16.55 -5.71
CA ALA A 182 -1.14 17.15 -4.48
C ALA A 182 -0.16 18.16 -3.84
N SER A 183 1.15 17.98 -4.04
CA SER A 183 2.18 18.92 -3.58
C SER A 183 2.17 20.27 -4.30
N ALA A 184 1.48 20.40 -5.43
CA ALA A 184 1.37 21.66 -6.19
C ALA A 184 0.29 22.61 -5.63
N GLY A 185 -0.39 22.22 -4.54
CA GLY A 185 -1.47 22.97 -3.91
C GLY A 185 -2.86 22.50 -4.36
N GLU A 186 -3.85 22.73 -3.50
CA GLU A 186 -5.23 22.24 -3.66
C GLU A 186 -5.90 22.80 -4.92
N GLU A 187 -5.71 24.09 -5.20
CA GLU A 187 -6.22 24.75 -6.40
C GLU A 187 -5.71 24.08 -7.69
N CYS A 188 -4.40 23.84 -7.78
CA CYS A 188 -3.76 23.22 -8.93
C CYS A 188 -4.14 21.74 -9.08
N ALA A 189 -4.26 21.02 -7.95
CA ALA A 189 -4.68 19.62 -7.92
C ALA A 189 -6.15 19.45 -8.30
N GLY A 190 -7.01 20.42 -8.00
CA GLY A 190 -8.44 20.40 -8.33
C GLY A 190 -8.75 20.68 -9.80
N LYS A 191 -7.82 21.29 -10.57
CA LYS A 191 -8.01 21.56 -12.01
C LYS A 191 -8.19 20.25 -12.77
N LYS A 192 -9.29 20.14 -13.53
CA LYS A 192 -9.62 18.93 -14.29
C LYS A 192 -8.80 18.85 -15.58
N LEU A 193 -7.49 18.59 -15.51
CA LEU A 193 -6.58 18.59 -16.67
C LEU A 193 -6.12 17.19 -17.09
N ARG A 194 -6.84 16.14 -16.65
CA ARG A 194 -6.66 14.75 -17.05
C ARG A 194 -7.85 14.30 -17.88
N PHE A 195 -7.57 13.65 -19.01
CA PHE A 195 -8.56 13.20 -19.98
C PHE A 195 -8.38 11.71 -20.26
N TYR A 196 -9.47 10.95 -20.35
CA TYR A 196 -9.42 9.53 -20.71
C TYR A 196 -10.71 9.03 -21.34
N LEU A 197 -10.60 7.92 -22.07
CA LEU A 197 -11.74 7.27 -22.73
C LEU A 197 -12.59 6.48 -21.73
N MET A 198 -13.88 6.80 -21.63
CA MET A 198 -14.84 6.07 -20.80
C MET A 198 -14.98 4.62 -21.30
N GLY A 199 -15.02 3.66 -20.37
CA GLY A 199 -15.14 2.23 -20.70
C GLY A 199 -13.83 1.56 -21.11
N ASN A 200 -12.75 2.32 -21.33
CA ASN A 200 -11.44 1.73 -21.60
C ASN A 200 -10.80 1.20 -20.31
N THR A 201 -10.42 -0.07 -20.33
CA THR A 201 -9.84 -0.79 -19.17
C THR A 201 -8.34 -0.56 -19.01
N SER A 202 -7.70 0.12 -19.98
CA SER A 202 -6.26 0.42 -19.97
C SER A 202 -5.92 1.75 -19.25
N GLY A 203 -6.88 2.63 -19.00
CA GLY A 203 -6.69 3.77 -18.07
C GLY A 203 -6.83 3.30 -16.62
N ILE A 204 -5.93 3.72 -15.73
CA ILE A 204 -6.05 3.29 -14.32
C ILE A 204 -6.83 4.32 -13.48
N ASP A 205 -7.99 3.90 -13.00
CA ASP A 205 -8.59 4.40 -11.76
C ASP A 205 -8.20 3.49 -10.58
N ILE A 206 -6.96 3.59 -10.07
CA ILE A 206 -6.54 2.84 -8.86
C ILE A 206 -6.98 3.64 -7.64
N ASN A 207 -7.75 2.98 -6.80
CA ASN A 207 -8.06 3.48 -5.47
C ASN A 207 -6.86 3.30 -4.51
N HIS A 208 -6.08 4.36 -4.33
CA HIS A 208 -4.94 4.40 -3.40
C HIS A 208 -5.32 4.39 -1.91
N LYS A 209 -6.61 4.34 -1.54
CA LYS A 209 -7.09 4.44 -0.16
C LYS A 209 -6.50 3.38 0.79
N HIS A 210 -6.09 2.22 0.26
CA HIS A 210 -5.66 1.07 1.07
C HIS A 210 -4.22 0.59 0.81
N ASP A 211 -3.42 1.35 0.06
CA ASP A 211 -2.02 1.00 -0.20
C ASP A 211 -1.19 0.93 1.10
N ARG A 212 -1.46 1.85 2.02
CA ARG A 212 -0.81 1.87 3.33
C ARG A 212 -1.39 0.81 4.27
N LYS A 213 -0.68 -0.31 4.41
CA LYS A 213 -1.02 -1.37 5.38
C LYS A 213 -0.74 -0.93 6.81
N VAL A 214 -1.79 -0.81 7.64
CA VAL A 214 -1.68 -0.45 9.06
C VAL A 214 -1.20 -1.65 9.88
N ARG A 215 0.12 -1.72 10.11
CA ARG A 215 0.75 -2.72 10.98
C ARG A 215 2.03 -2.18 11.60
N ARG A 216 2.41 -2.69 12.76
CA ARG A 216 3.69 -2.35 13.38
C ARG A 216 4.82 -3.18 12.78
N THR A 217 5.91 -2.51 12.41
CA THR A 217 7.17 -3.10 11.93
C THR A 217 8.25 -3.15 13.02
N GLU A 218 8.03 -2.42 14.12
CA GLU A 218 8.91 -2.33 15.29
C GLU A 218 8.10 -2.03 16.57
N PRO A 219 8.66 -2.27 17.77
CA PRO A 219 8.00 -1.86 19.01
C PRO A 219 8.08 -0.35 19.18
N LYS A 220 6.97 0.29 19.61
CA LYS A 220 6.98 1.72 19.99
C LYS A 220 7.80 2.00 21.26
N SER A 221 8.10 0.97 22.06
CA SER A 221 8.86 1.12 23.31
C SER A 221 10.32 1.49 23.05
N GLN A 222 10.90 2.30 23.94
CA GLN A 222 12.33 2.62 23.95
C GLN A 222 13.15 1.70 24.86
N ASP A 223 12.50 0.75 25.55
CA ASP A 223 13.17 -0.28 26.37
C ASP A 223 14.23 -1.04 25.55
N VAL A 224 15.48 -0.91 25.96
CA VAL A 224 16.66 -1.47 25.29
C VAL A 224 16.60 -3.00 25.26
N TYR A 225 16.18 -3.64 26.35
CA TYR A 225 16.10 -5.11 26.45
C TYR A 225 15.07 -5.67 25.47
N LEU A 226 13.92 -5.01 25.35
CA LEU A 226 12.91 -5.39 24.37
C LEU A 226 13.42 -5.25 22.93
N ARG A 227 14.21 -4.19 22.65
CA ARG A 227 14.82 -3.97 21.32
C ARG A 227 15.88 -5.01 20.99
N LEU A 228 16.68 -5.45 21.97
CA LEU A 228 17.64 -6.56 21.80
C LEU A 228 16.92 -7.88 21.46
N LEU A 229 15.86 -8.23 22.20
CA LEU A 229 15.05 -9.41 21.87
C LEU A 229 14.41 -9.30 20.48
N VAL A 230 13.98 -8.11 20.07
CA VAL A 230 13.48 -7.89 18.71
C VAL A 230 14.57 -8.10 17.65
N LYS A 231 15.80 -7.64 17.87
CA LYS A 231 16.92 -7.89 16.95
C LYS A 231 17.16 -9.41 16.82
N LEU A 232 17.21 -10.13 17.93
CA LEU A 232 17.36 -11.59 17.97
C LEU A 232 16.25 -12.30 17.17
N TYR A 233 14.99 -12.05 17.50
CA TYR A 233 13.87 -12.72 16.82
C TYR A 233 13.65 -12.24 15.38
N ARG A 234 14.13 -11.05 15.00
CA ARG A 234 14.17 -10.60 13.60
C ARG A 234 15.21 -11.38 12.81
N TYR A 235 16.36 -11.68 13.40
CA TYR A 235 17.35 -12.57 12.81
C TYR A 235 16.79 -13.99 12.64
N LEU A 236 16.26 -14.58 13.71
CA LEU A 236 15.68 -15.92 13.68
C LEU A 236 14.52 -16.04 12.70
N ALA A 237 13.57 -15.10 12.69
CA ALA A 237 12.41 -15.15 11.78
C ALA A 237 12.77 -15.03 10.30
N ARG A 238 13.95 -14.46 9.98
CA ARG A 238 14.48 -14.37 8.61
C ARG A 238 15.30 -15.60 8.21
N ARG A 239 16.07 -16.16 9.14
CA ARG A 239 17.02 -17.25 8.88
C ARG A 239 16.46 -18.65 9.13
N THR A 240 15.36 -18.74 9.86
CA THR A 240 14.60 -19.98 10.07
C THR A 240 13.25 -19.87 9.36
N ASP A 241 12.75 -20.98 8.82
CA ASP A 241 11.40 -21.01 8.24
C ASP A 241 10.28 -21.27 9.29
N ALA A 242 10.67 -21.38 10.57
CA ALA A 242 9.74 -21.62 11.65
C ALA A 242 8.74 -20.46 11.81
N LYS A 243 7.44 -20.75 11.61
CA LYS A 243 6.33 -19.81 11.85
C LYS A 243 6.32 -19.25 13.28
N PHE A 244 6.82 -20.04 14.25
CA PHE A 244 6.97 -19.65 15.65
C PHE A 244 7.71 -18.31 15.81
N ASN A 245 8.87 -18.16 15.18
CA ASN A 245 9.70 -16.95 15.31
C ASN A 245 9.03 -15.71 14.71
N LYS A 246 8.36 -15.87 13.55
CA LYS A 246 7.55 -14.82 12.93
C LYS A 246 6.42 -14.35 13.87
N ILE A 247 5.79 -15.27 14.61
CA ILE A 247 4.74 -14.96 15.59
C ILE A 247 5.31 -14.26 16.82
N ILE A 248 6.42 -14.74 17.39
CA ILE A 248 7.08 -14.10 18.54
C ILE A 248 7.48 -12.66 18.19
N LEU A 249 8.14 -12.45 17.06
CA LEU A 249 8.54 -11.13 16.58
C LEU A 249 7.34 -10.17 16.49
N LYS A 250 6.25 -10.61 15.86
CA LYS A 250 5.01 -9.82 15.78
C LYS A 250 4.43 -9.51 17.15
N ARG A 251 4.50 -10.45 18.11
CA ARG A 251 4.02 -10.24 19.48
C ARG A 251 4.90 -9.29 20.28
N LEU A 252 6.22 -9.25 20.05
CA LEU A 252 7.11 -8.27 20.69
C LEU A 252 6.78 -6.83 20.27
N PHE A 253 6.27 -6.61 19.05
CA PHE A 253 5.81 -5.29 18.57
C PHE A 253 4.50 -4.82 19.21
N MET A 254 3.70 -5.73 19.75
CA MET A 254 2.37 -5.43 20.29
C MET A 254 2.47 -4.46 21.48
N SER A 255 1.49 -3.56 21.59
CA SER A 255 1.37 -2.71 22.78
C SER A 255 0.97 -3.53 24.01
N ARG A 256 1.12 -2.95 25.22
CA ARG A 256 0.75 -3.59 26.49
C ARG A 256 -0.70 -4.10 26.50
N ILE A 257 -1.61 -3.33 25.90
CA ILE A 257 -3.03 -3.69 25.76
C ILE A 257 -3.23 -5.02 25.02
N TYR A 258 -2.44 -5.29 23.96
CA TYR A 258 -2.53 -6.51 23.17
C TYR A 258 -1.66 -7.66 23.70
N ARG A 259 -0.86 -7.40 24.75
CA ARG A 259 -0.11 -8.37 25.57
C ARG A 259 -0.66 -8.40 27.00
N PRO A 260 -1.94 -8.76 27.21
CA PRO A 260 -2.53 -8.82 28.54
C PRO A 260 -1.81 -9.85 29.42
N PRO A 261 -1.76 -9.65 30.73
CA PRO A 261 -1.21 -10.64 31.65
C PRO A 261 -2.00 -11.95 31.57
N ILE A 262 -1.33 -13.05 31.88
CA ILE A 262 -1.93 -14.39 31.97
C ILE A 262 -1.74 -14.91 33.39
N SER A 263 -2.80 -15.42 34.01
CA SER A 263 -2.73 -15.98 35.35
C SER A 263 -2.17 -17.40 35.35
N LEU A 264 -1.53 -17.79 36.44
CA LEU A 264 -0.96 -19.13 36.63
C LEU A 264 -2.03 -20.22 36.46
N ALA A 265 -3.22 -20.05 37.06
CA ALA A 265 -4.35 -20.96 36.89
C ALA A 265 -4.74 -21.18 35.42
N ARG A 266 -4.70 -20.11 34.61
CA ARG A 266 -4.99 -20.21 33.18
C ARG A 266 -3.91 -20.96 32.42
N ILE A 267 -2.62 -20.78 32.78
CA ILE A 267 -1.52 -21.56 32.19
C ILE A 267 -1.72 -23.03 32.53
N VAL A 268 -1.91 -23.38 33.82
CA VAL A 268 -2.13 -24.76 34.28
C VAL A 268 -3.24 -25.44 33.49
N ARG A 269 -4.41 -24.80 33.38
CA ARG A 269 -5.54 -25.35 32.61
C ARG A 269 -5.23 -25.56 31.12
N LEU A 270 -4.41 -24.69 30.52
CA LEU A 270 -4.04 -24.80 29.10
C LEU A 270 -2.94 -25.83 28.86
N MET A 271 -2.10 -26.11 29.85
CA MET A 271 -1.05 -27.13 29.80
C MET A 271 -1.58 -28.52 30.13
N LYS A 272 -2.66 -28.64 30.93
CA LYS A 272 -3.37 -29.91 31.18
C LYS A 272 -4.10 -30.52 29.97
N LYS A 273 -4.12 -29.84 28.82
CA LYS A 273 -4.76 -30.40 27.60
C LYS A 273 -3.92 -31.56 27.05
N PRO A 274 -4.55 -32.59 26.45
CA PRO A 274 -3.83 -33.74 25.92
C PRO A 274 -2.78 -33.33 24.89
N GLY A 275 -1.64 -34.02 24.88
CA GLY A 275 -0.52 -33.77 23.96
C GLY A 275 0.35 -32.55 24.31
N ARG A 276 0.27 -32.03 25.55
CA ARG A 276 1.07 -30.88 26.01
C ARG A 276 1.97 -31.16 27.20
N GLU A 277 2.12 -32.43 27.53
CA GLU A 277 3.00 -32.89 28.60
C GLU A 277 4.46 -32.58 28.28
N GLY A 278 5.20 -32.08 29.27
CA GLY A 278 6.61 -31.70 29.11
C GLY A 278 6.90 -30.51 28.18
N LEU A 279 5.89 -29.89 27.58
CA LEU A 279 6.08 -28.74 26.69
C LEU A 279 6.35 -27.45 27.47
N THR A 280 7.10 -26.53 26.86
CA THR A 280 7.36 -25.20 27.45
C THR A 280 6.23 -24.22 27.11
N ALA A 281 5.62 -23.61 28.12
CA ALA A 281 4.60 -22.59 27.93
C ALA A 281 5.24 -21.23 27.60
N VAL A 282 4.95 -20.67 26.42
CA VAL A 282 5.57 -19.43 25.94
C VAL A 282 4.57 -18.27 25.92
N VAL A 283 4.86 -17.23 26.70
CA VAL A 283 4.00 -16.07 26.92
C VAL A 283 4.75 -14.77 26.60
N VAL A 284 4.42 -14.12 25.49
CA VAL A 284 4.95 -12.77 25.21
C VAL A 284 4.14 -11.73 25.99
N GLY A 285 4.40 -11.63 27.30
CA GLY A 285 3.67 -10.79 28.24
C GLY A 285 4.09 -11.07 29.68
N THR A 286 3.23 -10.69 30.63
CA THR A 286 3.45 -10.92 32.06
C THR A 286 2.68 -12.14 32.55
N VAL A 287 3.33 -13.00 33.32
CA VAL A 287 2.68 -14.09 34.08
C VAL A 287 2.41 -13.59 35.50
N THR A 288 1.17 -13.72 35.95
CA THR A 288 0.72 -13.30 37.29
C THR A 288 0.27 -14.49 38.10
N ASP A 289 0.40 -14.39 39.42
CA ASP A 289 -0.08 -15.43 40.34
C ASP A 289 -1.61 -15.49 40.36
N ASP A 290 -2.12 -16.61 40.86
CA ASP A 290 -3.54 -16.86 41.09
C ASP A 290 -3.68 -17.63 42.40
N SER A 291 -4.09 -16.96 43.47
CA SER A 291 -4.20 -17.56 44.81
C SER A 291 -5.29 -18.63 44.93
N ARG A 292 -6.18 -18.74 43.93
CA ARG A 292 -7.30 -19.69 43.94
C ARG A 292 -6.90 -21.12 43.56
N ILE A 293 -5.72 -21.30 42.97
CA ILE A 293 -5.16 -22.65 42.79
C ILE A 293 -4.34 -22.96 44.03
N PHE A 294 -4.50 -24.15 44.61
CA PHE A 294 -3.72 -24.57 45.77
C PHE A 294 -2.39 -25.15 45.31
N GLU A 295 -2.44 -26.12 44.41
CA GLU A 295 -1.26 -26.81 43.88
C GLU A 295 -0.86 -26.29 42.50
N CYS A 296 0.44 -26.01 42.34
CA CYS A 296 1.04 -25.69 41.06
C CYS A 296 1.76 -26.95 40.54
N PRO A 297 1.42 -27.49 39.37
CA PRO A 297 2.18 -28.58 38.78
C PRO A 297 3.56 -28.09 38.33
N LYS A 298 4.50 -29.03 38.13
CA LYS A 298 5.80 -28.74 37.52
C LYS A 298 5.61 -28.18 36.10
N LEU A 299 6.03 -26.94 35.87
CA LEU A 299 5.86 -26.21 34.61
C LEU A 299 7.18 -25.60 34.14
N SER A 300 7.46 -25.67 32.84
CA SER A 300 8.50 -24.85 32.19
C SER A 300 7.82 -23.68 31.47
N ILE A 301 8.17 -22.44 31.83
CA ILE A 301 7.51 -21.23 31.35
C ILE A 301 8.54 -20.24 30.81
N CYS A 302 8.36 -19.76 29.58
CA CYS A 302 9.08 -18.62 29.04
C CYS A 302 8.18 -17.38 29.01
N ALA A 303 8.62 -16.26 29.61
CA ALA A 303 7.86 -15.02 29.62
C ALA A 303 8.73 -13.76 29.60
N LEU A 304 8.13 -12.60 29.26
CA LEU A 304 8.84 -11.32 29.37
C LEU A 304 9.00 -10.90 30.83
N ARG A 305 7.96 -11.15 31.64
CA ARG A 305 7.94 -10.85 33.08
C ARG A 305 7.14 -11.92 33.80
N VAL A 306 7.54 -12.25 35.02
CA VAL A 306 6.81 -13.13 35.94
C VAL A 306 6.72 -12.40 37.28
N SER A 307 5.54 -12.31 37.88
CA SER A 307 5.41 -11.68 39.21
C SER A 307 6.17 -12.49 40.25
N GLN A 308 6.67 -11.83 41.31
CA GLN A 308 7.48 -12.48 42.35
C GLN A 308 6.74 -13.65 43.00
N SER A 309 5.46 -13.48 43.32
CA SER A 309 4.60 -14.53 43.87
C SER A 309 4.44 -15.73 42.92
N ALA A 310 4.23 -15.49 41.62
CA ALA A 310 4.13 -16.56 40.63
C ALA A 310 5.46 -17.28 40.48
N ARG A 311 6.58 -16.53 40.45
CA ARG A 311 7.94 -17.07 40.36
C ARG A 311 8.22 -18.02 41.52
N ALA A 312 7.94 -17.60 42.76
CA ALA A 312 8.15 -18.42 43.95
C ALA A 312 7.37 -19.74 43.88
N ARG A 313 6.11 -19.71 43.44
CA ARG A 313 5.28 -20.92 43.33
C ARG A 313 5.73 -21.88 42.24
N ILE A 314 6.13 -21.36 41.08
CA ILE A 314 6.65 -22.19 39.98
C ILE A 314 7.94 -22.90 40.39
N LEU A 315 8.86 -22.18 41.03
CA LEU A 315 10.13 -22.74 41.48
C LEU A 315 9.92 -23.74 42.63
N LYS A 316 9.03 -23.44 43.59
CA LYS A 316 8.66 -24.37 44.68
C LYS A 316 8.07 -25.68 44.14
N ALA A 317 7.34 -25.64 43.03
CA ALA A 317 6.80 -26.81 42.35
C ALA A 317 7.85 -27.58 41.50
N GLY A 318 9.14 -27.19 41.56
CA GLY A 318 10.22 -27.77 40.76
C GLY A 318 10.16 -27.39 39.28
N GLY A 319 9.43 -26.32 38.93
CA GLY A 319 9.34 -25.78 37.58
C GLY A 319 10.54 -24.92 37.17
N GLU A 320 10.56 -24.52 35.90
CA GLU A 320 11.63 -23.72 35.28
C GLU A 320 11.04 -22.43 34.70
N ILE A 321 11.76 -21.32 34.82
CA ILE A 321 11.39 -20.03 34.23
C ILE A 321 12.50 -19.58 33.29
N LEU A 322 12.17 -19.40 32.02
CA LEU A 322 13.09 -19.03 30.95
C LEU A 322 12.83 -17.59 30.49
N THR A 323 13.91 -16.90 30.12
CA THR A 323 13.84 -15.69 29.29
C THR A 323 13.79 -16.05 27.80
N PHE A 324 13.46 -15.08 26.96
CA PHE A 324 13.29 -15.31 25.53
C PHE A 324 14.61 -15.59 24.79
N ASP A 325 15.71 -15.03 25.27
CA ASP A 325 17.08 -15.34 24.84
C ASP A 325 17.48 -16.78 25.21
N GLN A 326 17.22 -17.22 26.45
CA GLN A 326 17.43 -18.62 26.86
C GLN A 326 16.56 -19.60 26.06
N LEU A 327 15.30 -19.25 25.80
CA LEU A 327 14.42 -20.06 24.96
C LEU A 327 14.95 -20.16 23.52
N ALA A 328 15.50 -19.07 22.97
CA ALA A 328 16.08 -19.08 21.63
C ALA A 328 17.29 -20.01 21.53
N LEU A 329 18.08 -20.15 22.59
CA LEU A 329 19.17 -21.13 22.66
C LEU A 329 18.65 -22.56 22.78
N LYS A 330 17.66 -22.80 23.65
CA LYS A 330 17.10 -24.14 23.92
C LYS A 330 16.25 -24.69 22.76
N ALA A 331 15.49 -23.83 22.09
CA ALA A 331 14.55 -24.20 21.04
C ALA A 331 14.49 -23.11 19.95
N PRO A 332 15.52 -22.97 19.09
CA PRO A 332 15.60 -21.89 18.09
C PRO A 332 14.48 -21.93 17.06
N THR A 333 13.88 -23.10 16.80
CA THR A 333 12.72 -23.28 15.91
C THR A 333 11.38 -23.22 16.65
N GLY A 334 11.39 -23.15 17.99
CA GLY A 334 10.19 -23.25 18.83
C GLY A 334 9.67 -24.68 19.01
N SER A 335 10.49 -25.71 18.76
CA SER A 335 10.15 -27.10 19.02
C SER A 335 9.74 -27.33 20.48
N LYS A 336 8.74 -28.19 20.71
CA LYS A 336 8.22 -28.52 22.04
C LYS A 336 7.72 -27.31 22.86
N THR A 337 7.18 -26.29 22.19
CA THR A 337 6.60 -25.11 22.86
C THR A 337 5.10 -24.98 22.64
N VAL A 338 4.41 -24.33 23.58
CA VAL A 338 2.99 -23.94 23.46
C VAL A 338 2.86 -22.43 23.60
N LEU A 339 2.47 -21.76 22.52
CA LEU A 339 2.24 -20.32 22.52
C LEU A 339 0.91 -19.97 23.20
N LEU A 340 0.98 -19.29 24.34
CA LEU A 340 -0.20 -18.86 25.09
C LEU A 340 -0.41 -17.34 25.01
N GLN A 341 -1.66 -16.89 25.20
CA GLN A 341 -2.02 -15.47 25.31
C GLN A 341 -3.07 -15.26 26.41
N GLY A 342 -2.94 -14.14 27.12
CA GLY A 342 -3.98 -13.67 28.04
C GLY A 342 -5.25 -13.23 27.30
N ARG A 343 -6.36 -13.08 28.05
CA ARG A 343 -7.66 -12.67 27.49
C ARG A 343 -7.65 -11.17 27.19
N ARG A 344 -7.68 -10.79 25.90
CA ARG A 344 -7.65 -9.37 25.46
C ARG A 344 -8.91 -8.58 25.81
N ASN A 345 -10.04 -9.27 25.92
CA ASN A 345 -11.36 -8.67 26.11
C ASN A 345 -11.77 -8.56 27.59
N ALA A 346 -10.86 -8.86 28.53
CA ALA A 346 -11.18 -8.82 29.97
C ALA A 346 -11.19 -7.39 30.56
N ARG A 347 -10.70 -6.40 29.82
CA ARG A 347 -10.55 -5.02 30.28
C ARG A 347 -11.90 -4.31 30.40
N GLU A 348 -12.02 -3.44 31.38
CA GLU A 348 -13.24 -2.65 31.61
C GLU A 348 -13.66 -1.84 30.39
N SER A 349 -12.69 -1.22 29.69
CA SER A 349 -12.95 -0.45 28.47
C SER A 349 -13.71 -1.25 27.41
N VAL A 350 -13.45 -2.56 27.30
CA VAL A 350 -14.08 -3.42 26.28
C VAL A 350 -15.56 -3.65 26.59
N LYS A 351 -15.98 -3.54 27.85
CA LYS A 351 -17.40 -3.66 28.23
C LYS A 351 -18.24 -2.47 27.74
N HIS A 352 -17.60 -1.34 27.43
CA HIS A 352 -18.26 -0.14 26.91
C HIS A 352 -18.33 -0.10 25.38
N PHE A 353 -17.62 -1.01 24.69
CA PHE A 353 -17.62 -1.10 23.24
C PHE A 353 -18.78 -1.95 22.74
N GLY A 354 -19.23 -1.68 21.51
CA GLY A 354 -20.33 -2.39 20.86
C GLY A 354 -21.46 -1.46 20.49
N LEU A 355 -22.65 -2.03 20.28
CA LEU A 355 -23.87 -1.26 20.04
C LEU A 355 -24.15 -0.34 21.22
N ALA A 356 -24.77 0.80 20.95
CA ALA A 356 -25.07 1.78 21.98
C ALA A 356 -25.90 1.14 23.12
N PRO A 357 -25.68 1.53 24.39
CA PRO A 357 -26.36 0.91 25.52
C PRO A 357 -27.89 1.04 25.53
N GLY A 358 -28.51 1.83 24.64
CA GLY A 358 -29.98 1.97 24.52
C GLY A 358 -30.60 1.14 23.39
N VAL A 359 -29.79 0.48 22.57
CA VAL A 359 -30.28 -0.36 21.45
C VAL A 359 -30.79 -1.70 21.97
N PRO A 360 -31.87 -2.26 21.39
CA PRO A 360 -32.36 -3.59 21.73
C PRO A 360 -31.27 -4.66 21.71
N HIS A 361 -31.31 -5.55 22.71
CA HIS A 361 -30.34 -6.64 22.91
C HIS A 361 -28.87 -6.21 23.12
N SER A 362 -28.59 -4.90 23.25
CA SER A 362 -27.25 -4.42 23.58
C SER A 362 -26.93 -4.63 25.06
N ASN A 363 -25.84 -5.37 25.32
CA ASN A 363 -25.29 -5.59 26.66
C ASN A 363 -24.11 -4.65 26.98
N SER A 364 -23.87 -3.64 26.15
CA SER A 364 -22.82 -2.64 26.38
C SER A 364 -23.06 -1.90 27.69
N LYS A 365 -22.03 -1.83 28.53
CA LYS A 365 -22.07 -1.13 29.80
C LYS A 365 -22.14 0.38 29.55
N PRO A 366 -23.07 1.14 30.15
CA PRO A 366 -23.10 2.59 30.01
C PRO A 366 -21.96 3.27 30.78
N LEU A 367 -21.60 4.47 30.33
CA LEU A 367 -20.62 5.33 30.98
C LEU A 367 -21.30 6.16 32.08
N ILE A 368 -21.33 5.62 33.30
CA ILE A 368 -21.90 6.27 34.48
C ILE A 368 -20.81 6.75 35.43
N ARG A 369 -21.01 7.92 36.05
CA ARG A 369 -20.10 8.48 37.06
C ARG A 369 -20.09 7.65 38.35
N SER A 370 -21.27 7.22 38.80
CA SER A 370 -21.45 6.41 40.00
C SER A 370 -22.47 5.29 39.75
N LYS A 371 -22.38 4.21 40.53
CA LYS A 371 -23.36 3.11 40.52
C LYS A 371 -24.32 3.29 41.68
N GLY A 372 -25.62 3.21 41.43
CA GLY A 372 -26.64 3.29 42.49
C GLY A 372 -28.06 3.26 41.92
N ARG A 373 -29.08 3.31 42.80
CA ARG A 373 -30.49 3.28 42.36
C ARG A 373 -30.87 4.48 41.48
N LYS A 374 -30.23 5.64 41.74
CA LYS A 374 -30.53 6.93 41.09
C LYS A 374 -29.75 7.14 39.77
N TYR A 375 -28.85 6.23 39.39
CA TYR A 375 -27.99 6.40 38.21
C TYR A 375 -28.38 5.44 37.09
N GLU A 376 -29.00 5.97 36.03
CA GLU A 376 -29.38 5.24 34.80
C GLU A 376 -30.14 3.91 35.03
N LYS A 377 -31.12 3.89 35.94
CA LYS A 377 -32.01 2.73 36.19
C LYS A 377 -33.51 2.99 35.95
N ALA A 378 -33.88 4.20 35.53
CA ALA A 378 -35.26 4.61 35.35
C ALA A 378 -35.74 4.35 33.91
N ARG A 379 -36.13 5.40 33.16
CA ARG A 379 -36.63 5.30 31.79
C ARG A 379 -35.65 4.58 30.86
N GLY A 380 -36.17 3.67 30.04
CA GLY A 380 -35.37 2.87 29.10
C GLY A 380 -34.74 1.61 29.70
N ARG A 381 -34.83 1.37 31.03
CA ARG A 381 -34.27 0.17 31.69
C ARG A 381 -35.33 -0.72 32.33
N ARG A 382 -36.54 -0.21 32.54
CA ARG A 382 -37.66 -0.92 33.16
C ARG A 382 -38.94 -0.63 32.37
N PRO A 383 -39.81 -1.63 32.13
CA PRO A 383 -41.08 -1.41 31.43
C PRO A 383 -41.98 -0.41 32.15
N SER A 384 -41.95 -0.41 33.49
CA SER A 384 -42.73 0.50 34.34
C SER A 384 -42.37 1.99 34.19
N CYS A 385 -41.28 2.33 33.49
CA CYS A 385 -40.83 3.71 33.29
C CYS A 385 -40.77 4.02 31.79
N GLY A 386 -41.91 3.97 31.11
CA GLY A 386 -42.07 4.33 29.70
C GLY A 386 -41.71 3.21 28.73
N TYR A 387 -40.46 2.72 28.73
CA TYR A 387 -40.06 1.58 27.89
C TYR A 387 -38.82 0.88 28.46
N LYS A 388 -38.57 -0.34 27.97
CA LYS A 388 -37.36 -1.11 28.27
C LYS A 388 -36.63 -1.38 26.95
N LYS A 389 -35.36 -1.00 26.90
CA LYS A 389 -34.48 -1.40 25.80
C LYS A 389 -34.30 -2.92 25.71
#